data_AF-A0A2V6H9V4-F1
#
_entry.id   AF-A0A2V6H9V4-F1
#
_cell.length_a   1.000
_cell.length_b   1.000
_cell.length_c   1.000
_cell.angle_alpha   90.00
_cell.angle_beta   90.00
_cell.angle_gamma   90.00
#
_symmetry.space_group_name_H-M   'P 1'
#
loop_
_entity.id
_entity.type
_entity.pdbx_description
1 polymer ?
#
loop_
_entity_poly.entity_id
_entity_poly.type
_entity_poly.pdbx_seq_one_letter_code
_entity_poly.pdbx_strand_id
1 'polypeptide(L)'
;TLGQRSPSRLALGVSFLLLLLTALLLFGGQTFERFHLRDLGSAGISTDFQWQIFHDTFRLIRDSPWWGIGFGNFESIFAICRDASLSYRRALHPESDWLWLWTELGWPAVVLTLVGIALLVRRVSPLRVGTNQGYRLAALIAVLLFAIHGIVDVSGHRVGTVFAAVFLLGCSLHRPLSLKTSRWTSILFRFVGLVLLAAGLSLFVAARSEKPLPGSVGVSSAKQLSAVADTELNFSETNALTTRALRWAPLDWELYLARAIAEVELKQTQNAVDDFRRARFLEPIAYEVPLAEGNAWLPYRPMLAVTAWREALRRAGPLRPAVYASMLSDASLRSPEVSRILEAIGLSEHDLALPYLNRVSDASFNRALAQLLRNDPNLQSFSETEKLALFAFWSERGDPEEISRAVEQHPDWIRYAWLGMAKYKASKNDFRAAYQLTQQYGESVALPRVATNFSLQDLETRFHAAPNNYGIGYELYRAQMQNGRIDDALVTARHFSERPNSPAYFYFLEAQCWAEKQNWEHAWYAWQAFQAAQARATK
;
A
#
# COMPACT_ATOMS: atom_id res chain seq x y z
N THR A 1 -30.81 -16.27 -58.64
CA THR A 1 -29.45 -16.74 -59.00
C THR A 1 -28.51 -16.47 -57.83
N LEU A 2 -28.09 -17.55 -57.17
CA LEU A 2 -27.22 -17.55 -55.98
C LEU A 2 -25.80 -17.13 -56.38
N GLY A 3 -25.37 -15.94 -55.94
CA GLY A 3 -24.01 -15.45 -56.18
C GLY A 3 -22.98 -16.24 -55.38
N GLN A 4 -22.14 -17.00 -56.07
CA GLN A 4 -20.96 -17.67 -55.53
C GLN A 4 -20.10 -16.64 -54.77
N ARG A 5 -20.05 -16.75 -53.44
CA ARG A 5 -19.09 -16.00 -52.62
C ARG A 5 -17.71 -16.59 -52.90
N SER A 6 -16.85 -15.83 -53.58
CA SER A 6 -15.49 -16.26 -53.89
C SER A 6 -14.75 -16.70 -52.61
N PRO A 7 -14.13 -17.90 -52.60
CA PRO A 7 -13.38 -18.43 -51.46
C PRO A 7 -12.22 -17.51 -51.04
N SER A 8 -11.73 -16.64 -51.94
CA SER A 8 -10.67 -15.68 -51.62
C SER A 8 -11.12 -14.59 -50.64
N ARG A 9 -12.39 -14.19 -50.64
CA ARG A 9 -12.91 -13.19 -49.69
C ARG A 9 -13.12 -13.77 -48.29
N LEU A 10 -13.47 -15.05 -48.21
CA LEU A 10 -13.56 -15.80 -46.95
C LEU A 10 -12.17 -16.01 -46.36
N ALA A 11 -11.19 -16.41 -47.19
CA ALA A 11 -9.79 -16.53 -46.78
C ALA A 11 -9.20 -15.19 -46.30
N LEU A 12 -9.46 -14.08 -47.00
CA LEU A 12 -9.03 -12.73 -46.58
C LEU A 12 -9.65 -12.30 -45.25
N GLY A 13 -10.94 -12.58 -45.04
CA GLY A 13 -11.61 -12.29 -43.78
C GLY A 13 -11.03 -13.11 -42.62
N VAL A 14 -10.80 -14.40 -42.83
CA VAL A 14 -10.20 -15.31 -41.84
C VAL A 14 -8.75 -14.93 -41.54
N SER A 15 -7.94 -14.62 -42.56
CA SER A 15 -6.54 -14.19 -42.38
C SER A 15 -6.43 -12.85 -41.67
N PHE A 16 -7.33 -11.90 -41.94
CA PHE A 16 -7.38 -10.64 -41.20
C PHE A 16 -7.76 -10.86 -39.72
N LEU A 17 -8.73 -11.74 -39.46
CA LEU A 17 -9.16 -12.09 -38.10
C LEU A 17 -8.06 -12.82 -37.32
N LEU A 18 -7.30 -13.69 -37.98
CA LEU A 18 -6.12 -14.37 -37.41
C LEU A 18 -4.97 -13.40 -37.15
N LEU A 19 -4.68 -12.48 -38.08
CA LEU A 19 -3.65 -11.44 -37.89
C LEU A 19 -4.01 -10.50 -36.74
N LEU A 20 -5.30 -10.15 -36.61
CA LEU A 20 -5.80 -9.34 -35.53
C LEU A 20 -5.71 -10.07 -34.18
N LEU A 21 -6.15 -11.34 -34.11
CA LEU A 21 -6.01 -12.19 -32.92
C LEU A 21 -4.54 -12.30 -32.52
N THR A 22 -3.65 -12.48 -33.50
CA THR A 22 -2.20 -12.56 -33.29
C THR A 22 -1.63 -11.22 -32.77
N ALA A 23 -2.07 -10.09 -33.31
CA ALA A 23 -1.66 -8.77 -32.81
C ALA A 23 -2.16 -8.51 -31.39
N LEU A 24 -3.39 -8.91 -31.06
CA LEU A 24 -3.96 -8.81 -29.71
C LEU A 24 -3.18 -9.65 -28.70
N LEU A 25 -2.79 -10.87 -29.08
CA LEU A 25 -1.98 -11.76 -28.25
C LEU A 25 -0.52 -11.29 -28.09
N LEU A 26 0.07 -10.70 -29.14
CA LEU A 26 1.47 -10.24 -29.13
C LEU A 26 1.65 -8.87 -28.45
N PHE A 27 0.72 -7.94 -28.64
CA PHE A 27 0.83 -6.57 -28.14
C PHE A 27 -0.05 -6.30 -26.91
N GLY A 28 -0.95 -7.21 -26.54
CA GLY A 28 -1.81 -7.10 -25.37
C GLY A 28 -1.03 -7.06 -24.04
N GLY A 29 0.20 -7.58 -23.98
CA GLY A 29 1.07 -7.46 -22.80
C GLY A 29 1.89 -6.16 -22.74
N GLN A 30 2.39 -5.68 -23.88
CA GLN A 30 3.34 -4.55 -23.94
C GLN A 30 2.68 -3.17 -24.11
N THR A 31 1.41 -3.10 -24.53
CA THR A 31 0.67 -1.83 -24.63
C THR A 31 0.26 -1.30 -23.25
N PHE A 32 0.15 -2.18 -22.25
CA PHE A 32 -0.08 -1.79 -20.85
C PHE A 32 1.12 -1.05 -20.26
N GLU A 33 2.36 -1.48 -20.51
CA GLU A 33 3.54 -0.84 -19.92
C GLU A 33 3.78 0.59 -20.41
N ARG A 34 3.32 0.97 -21.62
CA ARG A 34 3.64 2.29 -22.21
C ARG A 34 2.69 3.43 -21.84
N PHE A 35 1.56 3.16 -21.20
CA PHE A 35 0.67 4.20 -20.67
C PHE A 35 0.80 4.42 -19.15
N HIS A 36 1.69 3.70 -18.47
CA HIS A 36 1.92 3.82 -17.02
C HIS A 36 2.86 4.96 -16.58
N LEU A 37 3.24 5.88 -17.47
CA LEU A 37 4.14 6.99 -17.11
C LEU A 37 3.46 8.22 -16.49
N ARG A 38 2.19 8.14 -16.06
CA ARG A 38 1.52 9.31 -15.43
C ARG A 38 0.67 9.09 -14.18
N ASP A 39 0.57 7.87 -13.64
CA ASP A 39 -0.03 7.66 -12.32
C ASP A 39 0.80 6.66 -11.51
N LEU A 40 1.53 7.19 -10.52
CA LEU A 40 2.24 6.42 -9.50
C LEU A 40 1.22 5.56 -8.70
N GLY A 41 1.29 4.23 -8.83
CA GLY A 41 0.66 3.29 -7.88
C GLY A 41 0.04 2.00 -8.45
N SER A 42 -0.25 1.94 -9.75
CA SER A 42 -0.83 0.73 -10.38
C SER A 42 0.26 -0.26 -10.82
N ALA A 43 0.91 -0.91 -9.85
CA ALA A 43 1.67 -2.13 -10.12
C ALA A 43 0.74 -3.16 -10.79
N GLY A 44 1.15 -3.65 -11.97
CA GLY A 44 0.35 -4.45 -12.88
C GLY A 44 -0.31 -5.64 -12.21
N ILE A 45 -1.60 -5.80 -12.48
CA ILE A 45 -2.34 -7.01 -12.13
C ILE A 45 -1.73 -8.16 -12.94
N SER A 46 -1.19 -9.19 -12.29
CA SER A 46 -0.67 -10.36 -12.99
C SER A 46 -1.78 -11.05 -13.79
N THR A 47 -1.45 -11.63 -14.94
CA THR A 47 -2.40 -12.39 -15.76
C THR A 47 -3.11 -13.49 -14.95
N ASP A 48 -2.42 -14.07 -13.96
CA ASP A 48 -2.99 -15.05 -13.04
C ASP A 48 -4.11 -14.48 -12.16
N PHE A 49 -3.98 -13.23 -11.70
CA PHE A 49 -5.01 -12.57 -10.89
C PHE A 49 -6.25 -12.22 -11.72
N GLN A 50 -6.07 -11.86 -13.00
CA GLN A 50 -7.20 -11.62 -13.91
C GLN A 50 -8.04 -12.90 -14.10
N TRP A 51 -7.39 -14.06 -14.25
CA TRP A 51 -8.09 -15.35 -14.34
C TRP A 51 -8.87 -15.69 -13.07
N GLN A 52 -8.33 -15.35 -11.89
CA GLN A 52 -9.04 -15.51 -10.63
C GLN A 52 -10.28 -14.62 -10.57
N ILE A 53 -10.20 -13.36 -11.04
CA ILE A 53 -11.37 -12.46 -11.11
C ILE A 53 -12.45 -13.04 -12.03
N PHE A 54 -12.07 -13.57 -13.19
CA PHE A 54 -13.01 -14.23 -14.10
C PHE A 54 -13.69 -15.43 -13.42
N HIS A 55 -12.93 -16.29 -12.73
CA HIS A 55 -13.48 -17.44 -12.02
C HIS A 55 -14.58 -17.03 -11.02
N ASP A 56 -14.28 -16.05 -10.17
CA ASP A 56 -15.24 -15.57 -9.17
C ASP A 56 -16.42 -14.83 -9.81
N THR A 57 -16.20 -14.15 -10.93
CA THR A 57 -17.28 -13.51 -11.70
C THR A 57 -18.22 -14.55 -12.31
N PHE A 58 -17.69 -15.65 -12.88
CA PHE A 58 -18.52 -16.73 -13.39
C PHE A 58 -19.30 -17.45 -12.29
N ARG A 59 -18.73 -17.56 -11.09
CA ARG A 59 -19.47 -18.06 -9.92
C ARG A 59 -20.66 -17.15 -9.60
N LEU A 60 -20.45 -15.83 -9.57
CA LEU A 60 -21.51 -14.87 -9.33
C LEU A 60 -22.61 -14.89 -10.41
N ILE A 61 -22.20 -15.03 -11.68
CA ILE A 61 -23.13 -15.22 -12.81
C ILE A 61 -23.94 -16.51 -12.65
N ARG A 62 -23.33 -17.59 -12.17
CA ARG A 62 -24.03 -18.87 -11.95
C ARG A 62 -25.10 -18.74 -10.85
N ASP A 63 -24.88 -17.89 -9.86
CA ASP A 63 -25.81 -17.66 -8.77
C ASP A 63 -27.01 -16.78 -9.17
N SER A 64 -26.83 -15.82 -10.10
CA SER A 64 -27.92 -15.00 -10.66
C SER A 64 -27.83 -14.79 -12.19
N PRO A 65 -28.04 -15.84 -13.01
CA PRO A 65 -27.76 -15.78 -14.44
C PRO A 65 -28.77 -14.95 -15.26
N TRP A 66 -30.02 -14.85 -14.78
CA TRP A 66 -31.13 -14.27 -15.54
C TRP A 66 -31.32 -12.78 -15.29
N TRP A 67 -31.17 -12.33 -14.05
CA TRP A 67 -31.46 -10.94 -13.68
C TRP A 67 -30.22 -10.19 -13.23
N GLY A 68 -29.10 -10.90 -13.07
CA GLY A 68 -27.88 -10.34 -12.51
C GLY A 68 -28.06 -9.91 -11.06
N ILE A 69 -27.18 -9.03 -10.61
CA ILE A 69 -27.12 -8.53 -9.24
C ILE A 69 -27.61 -7.07 -9.11
N GLY A 70 -28.15 -6.51 -10.19
CA GLY A 70 -28.55 -5.12 -10.30
C GLY A 70 -27.42 -4.21 -10.77
N PHE A 71 -27.79 -3.20 -11.56
CA PHE A 71 -26.87 -2.25 -12.17
C PHE A 71 -26.11 -1.42 -11.12
N GLY A 72 -24.79 -1.33 -11.28
CA GLY A 72 -23.90 -0.59 -10.38
C GLY A 72 -23.59 -1.28 -9.05
N ASN A 73 -23.96 -2.55 -8.87
CA ASN A 73 -23.71 -3.29 -7.62
C ASN A 73 -22.50 -4.23 -7.68
N PHE A 74 -21.82 -4.33 -8.83
CA PHE A 74 -20.70 -5.27 -9.01
C PHE A 74 -19.67 -5.17 -7.89
N GLU A 75 -19.10 -3.99 -7.67
CA GLU A 75 -18.04 -3.77 -6.68
C GLU A 75 -18.45 -4.21 -5.26
N SER A 76 -19.69 -3.95 -4.87
CA SER A 76 -20.20 -4.25 -3.53
C SER A 76 -20.44 -5.74 -3.33
N ILE A 77 -21.07 -6.41 -4.29
CA ILE A 77 -21.42 -7.83 -4.16
C ILE A 77 -20.20 -8.71 -4.44
N PHE A 78 -19.38 -8.34 -5.42
CA PHE A 78 -18.15 -9.07 -5.75
C PHE A 78 -17.17 -9.09 -4.57
N ALA A 79 -17.07 -8.01 -3.79
CA ALA A 79 -16.22 -7.96 -2.61
C ALA A 79 -16.54 -9.04 -1.56
N ILE A 80 -17.82 -9.43 -1.46
CA ILE A 80 -18.34 -10.42 -0.50
C ILE A 80 -18.23 -11.85 -1.05
N CYS A 81 -18.40 -12.01 -2.37
CA CYS A 81 -18.46 -13.33 -3.02
C CYS A 81 -17.11 -13.86 -3.52
N ARG A 82 -16.08 -13.01 -3.62
CA ARG A 82 -14.76 -13.41 -4.12
C ARG A 82 -14.03 -14.36 -3.16
N ASP A 83 -13.32 -15.32 -3.75
CA ASP A 83 -12.69 -16.44 -3.06
C ASP A 83 -11.36 -16.78 -3.74
N ALA A 84 -11.37 -16.99 -5.07
CA ALA A 84 -10.16 -17.22 -5.83
C ALA A 84 -9.33 -15.93 -6.00
N SER A 85 -9.97 -14.76 -6.16
CA SER A 85 -9.31 -13.46 -6.35
C SER A 85 -9.13 -12.69 -5.05
N LEU A 86 -8.82 -13.38 -3.96
CA LEU A 86 -8.53 -12.75 -2.67
C LEU A 86 -7.22 -11.97 -2.75
N SER A 87 -7.33 -10.64 -2.66
CA SER A 87 -6.20 -9.73 -2.63
C SER A 87 -6.53 -8.55 -1.74
N TYR A 88 -5.49 -7.92 -1.19
CA TYR A 88 -5.56 -6.69 -0.40
C TYR A 88 -6.23 -5.53 -1.15
N ARG A 89 -6.28 -5.59 -2.50
CA ARG A 89 -6.99 -4.61 -3.32
C ARG A 89 -8.40 -5.09 -3.65
N ARG A 90 -9.34 -4.16 -3.67
CA ARG A 90 -10.71 -4.39 -4.15
C ARG A 90 -10.74 -4.42 -5.68
N ALA A 91 -11.44 -5.40 -6.26
CA ALA A 91 -11.71 -5.43 -7.69
C ALA A 91 -12.93 -4.56 -7.98
N LEU A 92 -12.75 -3.55 -8.84
CA LEU A 92 -13.80 -2.59 -9.18
C LEU A 92 -14.67 -3.07 -10.36
N HIS A 93 -14.15 -4.00 -11.15
CA HIS A 93 -14.80 -4.51 -12.36
C HIS A 93 -14.32 -5.92 -12.71
N PRO A 94 -15.07 -6.70 -13.51
CA PRO A 94 -14.71 -8.07 -13.87
C PRO A 94 -13.73 -8.18 -15.04
N GLU A 95 -13.01 -7.10 -15.38
CA GLU A 95 -12.04 -7.04 -16.50
C GLU A 95 -12.63 -7.32 -17.90
N SER A 96 -13.96 -7.40 -18.04
CA SER A 96 -14.66 -7.59 -19.30
C SER A 96 -16.00 -6.87 -19.30
N ASP A 97 -16.28 -6.07 -20.34
CA ASP A 97 -17.58 -5.44 -20.56
C ASP A 97 -18.72 -6.47 -20.64
N TRP A 98 -18.48 -7.61 -21.28
CA TRP A 98 -19.50 -8.64 -21.44
C TRP A 98 -19.81 -9.36 -20.14
N LEU A 99 -18.78 -9.67 -19.35
CA LEU A 99 -18.97 -10.25 -18.03
C LEU A 99 -19.62 -9.26 -17.08
N TRP A 100 -19.26 -7.96 -17.15
CA TRP A 100 -19.89 -6.93 -16.33
C TRP A 100 -21.38 -6.78 -16.65
N LEU A 101 -21.72 -6.67 -17.94
CA LEU A 101 -23.11 -6.60 -18.39
C LEU A 101 -23.92 -7.82 -17.94
N TRP A 102 -23.36 -9.02 -18.08
CA TRP A 102 -24.02 -10.25 -17.67
C TRP A 102 -24.19 -10.32 -16.15
N THR A 103 -23.16 -9.99 -15.40
CA THR A 103 -23.19 -10.06 -13.94
C THR A 103 -24.24 -9.10 -13.36
N GLU A 104 -24.34 -7.88 -13.87
CA GLU A 104 -25.26 -6.87 -13.32
C GLU A 104 -26.69 -6.99 -13.83
N LEU A 105 -26.90 -7.33 -15.11
CA LEU A 105 -28.22 -7.28 -15.76
C LEU A 105 -28.71 -8.64 -16.30
N GLY A 106 -27.89 -9.69 -16.21
CA GLY A 106 -28.25 -11.04 -16.61
C GLY A 106 -28.28 -11.26 -18.13
N TRP A 107 -28.64 -12.49 -18.51
CA TRP A 107 -28.79 -12.92 -19.91
C TRP A 107 -29.68 -12.02 -20.78
N PRO A 108 -30.84 -11.49 -20.32
CA PRO A 108 -31.67 -10.61 -21.12
C PRO A 108 -30.90 -9.41 -21.68
N ALA A 109 -30.04 -8.78 -20.89
CA ALA A 109 -29.25 -7.64 -21.34
C ALA A 109 -28.20 -8.03 -22.38
N VAL A 110 -27.53 -9.17 -22.19
CA VAL A 110 -26.56 -9.72 -23.15
C VAL A 110 -27.24 -10.02 -24.49
N VAL A 111 -28.37 -10.73 -24.45
CA VAL A 111 -29.13 -11.09 -25.66
C VAL A 111 -29.65 -9.85 -26.38
N LEU A 112 -30.24 -8.90 -25.66
CA LEU A 112 -30.73 -7.64 -26.26
C LEU A 112 -29.59 -6.84 -26.90
N THR A 113 -28.42 -6.81 -26.27
CA THR A 113 -27.23 -6.15 -26.82
C THR A 113 -26.76 -6.82 -28.11
N LEU A 114 -26.65 -8.16 -28.11
CA LEU A 114 -26.27 -8.93 -29.30
C LEU A 114 -27.28 -8.78 -30.45
N VAL A 115 -28.58 -8.84 -30.15
CA VAL A 115 -29.64 -8.61 -31.14
C VAL A 115 -29.58 -7.18 -31.68
N GLY A 116 -29.38 -6.18 -30.82
CA GLY A 116 -29.20 -4.79 -31.20
C GLY A 116 -28.04 -4.60 -32.16
N ILE A 117 -26.87 -5.17 -31.85
CA ILE A 117 -25.68 -5.17 -32.72
C ILE A 117 -26.01 -5.83 -34.06
N ALA A 118 -26.62 -7.02 -34.07
CA ALA A 118 -26.95 -7.75 -35.29
C ALA A 118 -27.91 -6.97 -36.22
N LEU A 119 -28.93 -6.33 -35.64
CA LEU A 119 -29.88 -5.48 -36.37
C LEU A 119 -29.21 -4.24 -36.95
N LEU A 120 -28.29 -3.60 -36.21
CA LEU A 120 -27.54 -2.44 -36.66
C LEU A 120 -26.55 -2.78 -37.76
N VAL A 121 -25.80 -3.89 -37.63
CA VAL A 121 -24.89 -4.40 -38.66
C VAL A 121 -25.65 -4.71 -39.94
N ARG A 122 -26.86 -5.29 -39.85
CA ARG A 122 -27.71 -5.54 -41.04
C ARG A 122 -28.05 -4.26 -41.79
N ARG A 123 -28.17 -3.11 -41.11
CA ARG A 123 -28.44 -1.79 -41.71
C ARG A 123 -27.21 -1.12 -42.34
N VAL A 124 -26.02 -1.72 -42.24
CA VAL A 124 -24.84 -1.27 -42.98
C VAL A 124 -24.92 -1.68 -44.46
N SER A 125 -25.77 -2.65 -44.82
CA SER A 125 -25.96 -3.09 -46.19
C SER A 125 -26.85 -2.11 -47.00
N PRO A 126 -26.59 -1.88 -48.31
CA PRO A 126 -25.54 -2.47 -49.12
C PRO A 126 -24.27 -1.60 -49.20
N LEU A 127 -23.11 -2.26 -49.13
CA LEU A 127 -21.80 -1.69 -49.39
C LEU A 127 -21.62 -1.50 -50.91
N ARG A 128 -22.31 -0.50 -51.49
CA ARG A 128 -22.24 -0.17 -52.92
C ARG A 128 -21.18 0.90 -53.18
N VAL A 129 -20.46 0.74 -54.29
CA VAL A 129 -19.53 1.75 -54.83
C VAL A 129 -20.30 3.06 -55.02
N GLY A 130 -19.75 4.19 -54.53
CA GLY A 130 -20.40 5.51 -54.55
C GLY A 130 -21.14 5.90 -53.26
N THR A 131 -21.20 5.05 -52.24
CA THR A 131 -21.92 5.34 -50.96
C THR A 131 -21.01 5.63 -49.76
N ASN A 132 -19.81 6.18 -50.00
CA ASN A 132 -18.75 6.28 -48.98
C ASN A 132 -18.42 4.93 -48.32
N GLN A 133 -18.45 3.87 -49.12
CA GLN A 133 -18.30 2.48 -48.68
C GLN A 133 -17.05 2.26 -47.81
N GLY A 134 -15.91 2.83 -48.19
CA GLY A 134 -14.64 2.67 -47.45
C GLY A 134 -14.73 3.20 -46.02
N TYR A 135 -15.18 4.44 -45.84
CA TYR A 135 -15.33 5.06 -44.51
C TYR A 135 -16.35 4.33 -43.64
N ARG A 136 -17.46 3.90 -44.23
CA ARG A 136 -18.52 3.18 -43.51
C ARG A 136 -18.07 1.80 -43.06
N LEU A 137 -17.32 1.09 -43.91
CA LEU A 137 -16.72 -0.19 -43.57
C LEU A 137 -15.64 -0.02 -42.49
N ALA A 138 -14.78 0.99 -42.60
CA ALA A 138 -13.76 1.29 -41.60
C ALA A 138 -14.39 1.58 -40.22
N ALA A 139 -15.45 2.39 -40.20
CA ALA A 139 -16.19 2.69 -38.97
C ALA A 139 -16.85 1.43 -38.37
N LEU A 140 -17.42 0.54 -39.22
CA LEU A 140 -17.95 -0.74 -38.75
C LEU A 140 -16.86 -1.63 -38.15
N ILE A 141 -15.71 -1.75 -38.83
CA ILE A 141 -14.58 -2.54 -38.35
C ILE A 141 -14.12 -2.00 -36.99
N ALA A 142 -13.95 -0.69 -36.85
CA ALA A 142 -13.57 -0.07 -35.58
C ALA A 142 -14.53 -0.42 -34.43
N VAL A 143 -15.84 -0.42 -34.67
CA VAL A 143 -16.85 -0.76 -33.66
C VAL A 143 -16.84 -2.26 -33.33
N LEU A 144 -16.65 -3.13 -34.33
CA LEU A 144 -16.52 -4.57 -34.08
C LEU A 144 -15.26 -4.89 -33.28
N LEU A 145 -14.14 -4.23 -33.61
CA LEU A 145 -12.90 -4.34 -32.84
C LEU A 145 -13.09 -3.85 -31.40
N PHE A 146 -13.79 -2.74 -31.20
CA PHE A 146 -14.15 -2.25 -29.87
C PHE A 146 -14.99 -3.27 -29.08
N ALA A 147 -16.00 -3.88 -29.70
CA ALA A 147 -16.83 -4.89 -29.05
C ALA A 147 -16.06 -6.17 -28.71
N ILE A 148 -15.11 -6.58 -29.56
CA ILE A 148 -14.21 -7.72 -29.30
C ILE A 148 -13.22 -7.38 -28.18
N HIS A 149 -12.68 -6.15 -28.17
CA HIS A 149 -11.78 -5.68 -27.13
C HIS A 149 -12.45 -5.71 -25.74
N GLY A 150 -13.75 -5.42 -25.67
CA GLY A 150 -14.54 -5.55 -24.43
C GLY A 150 -14.64 -6.98 -23.85
N ILE A 151 -14.11 -8.01 -24.52
CA ILE A 151 -13.99 -9.36 -23.95
C ILE A 151 -12.89 -9.42 -22.88
N VAL A 152 -11.86 -8.58 -23.00
CA VAL A 152 -10.67 -8.58 -22.13
C VAL A 152 -10.40 -7.21 -21.49
N ASP A 153 -11.33 -6.28 -21.64
CA ASP A 153 -11.26 -4.94 -21.05
C ASP A 153 -12.68 -4.38 -20.81
N VAL A 154 -12.77 -3.27 -20.09
CA VAL A 154 -14.00 -2.58 -19.69
C VAL A 154 -14.23 -1.25 -20.44
N SER A 155 -13.77 -1.20 -21.69
CA SER A 155 -13.82 -0.02 -22.55
C SER A 155 -15.26 0.43 -22.88
N GLY A 156 -16.23 -0.47 -22.83
CA GLY A 156 -17.67 -0.23 -22.99
C GLY A 156 -18.34 0.44 -21.79
N HIS A 157 -17.78 0.28 -20.59
CA HIS A 157 -18.27 0.94 -19.37
C HIS A 157 -17.64 2.31 -19.13
N ARG A 158 -16.66 2.70 -19.97
CA ARG A 158 -16.06 4.03 -19.97
C ARG A 158 -16.78 4.97 -20.94
N VAL A 159 -17.30 6.07 -20.39
CA VAL A 159 -18.14 7.04 -21.11
C VAL A 159 -17.47 7.59 -22.38
N GLY A 160 -16.18 7.94 -22.32
CA GLY A 160 -15.47 8.53 -23.46
C GLY A 160 -15.34 7.57 -24.66
N THR A 161 -14.99 6.31 -24.39
CA THR A 161 -14.76 5.29 -25.42
C THR A 161 -16.06 4.73 -25.96
N VAL A 162 -17.08 4.50 -25.11
CA VAL A 162 -18.38 4.00 -25.57
C VAL A 162 -19.10 5.01 -26.47
N PHE A 163 -19.04 6.31 -26.16
CA PHE A 163 -19.65 7.33 -27.02
C PHE A 163 -18.93 7.44 -28.37
N ALA A 164 -17.60 7.32 -28.41
CA ALA A 164 -16.85 7.26 -29.66
C ALA A 164 -17.26 6.03 -30.50
N ALA A 165 -17.42 4.86 -29.88
CA ALA A 165 -17.90 3.67 -30.55
C ALA A 165 -19.33 3.83 -31.08
N VAL A 166 -20.25 4.42 -30.30
CA VAL A 166 -21.63 4.72 -30.73
C VAL A 166 -21.65 5.70 -31.90
N PHE A 167 -20.79 6.73 -31.88
CA PHE A 167 -20.65 7.67 -32.98
C PHE A 167 -20.17 6.98 -34.27
N LEU A 168 -19.10 6.18 -34.18
CA LEU A 168 -18.59 5.39 -35.32
C LEU A 168 -19.63 4.40 -35.84
N LEU A 169 -20.39 3.79 -34.94
CA LEU A 169 -21.49 2.90 -35.31
C LEU A 169 -22.55 3.68 -36.11
N GLY A 170 -22.90 4.88 -35.67
CA GLY A 170 -23.77 5.80 -36.41
C GLY A 170 -23.23 6.16 -37.81
N CYS A 171 -21.93 6.40 -37.94
CA CYS A 171 -21.26 6.66 -39.22
C CYS A 171 -21.23 5.45 -40.16
N SER A 172 -21.23 4.22 -39.62
CA SER A 172 -21.20 2.99 -40.42
C SER A 172 -22.52 2.72 -41.16
N LEU A 173 -23.64 3.23 -40.64
CA LEU A 173 -24.98 2.95 -41.17
C LEU A 173 -25.14 3.47 -42.60
N HIS A 174 -25.77 2.67 -43.46
CA HIS A 174 -26.19 3.16 -44.77
C HIS A 174 -27.44 4.00 -44.56
N ARG A 175 -27.42 5.28 -44.93
CA ARG A 175 -28.61 6.15 -44.88
C ARG A 175 -29.17 6.42 -46.28
N PRO A 176 -30.01 5.56 -46.87
CA PRO A 176 -30.80 5.89 -48.05
C PRO A 176 -32.24 6.30 -47.70
N LEU A 177 -32.50 6.81 -46.49
CA LEU A 177 -33.87 7.02 -46.01
C LEU A 177 -34.30 8.48 -46.16
N SER A 178 -35.15 8.73 -47.16
CA SER A 178 -36.25 9.69 -47.02
C SER A 178 -37.13 9.20 -45.88
N LEU A 179 -36.76 9.53 -44.63
CA LEU A 179 -37.61 9.27 -43.48
C LEU A 179 -38.85 10.15 -43.65
N LYS A 180 -40.03 9.54 -43.76
CA LYS A 180 -41.29 10.31 -43.71
C LYS A 180 -41.28 11.13 -42.43
N THR A 181 -41.40 12.44 -42.57
CA THR A 181 -41.39 13.37 -41.45
C THR A 181 -42.63 13.14 -40.60
N SER A 182 -42.46 12.52 -39.43
CA SER A 182 -43.52 12.37 -38.44
C SER A 182 -43.45 13.52 -37.45
N ARG A 183 -44.56 14.23 -37.27
CA ARG A 183 -44.69 15.28 -36.24
C ARG A 183 -44.49 14.70 -34.83
N TRP A 184 -44.90 13.44 -34.60
CA TRP A 184 -44.73 12.74 -33.34
C TRP A 184 -43.27 12.48 -32.99
N THR A 185 -42.41 12.21 -33.98
CA THR A 185 -40.98 12.03 -33.74
C THR A 185 -40.37 13.32 -33.19
N SER A 186 -40.69 14.47 -33.78
CA SER A 186 -40.22 15.78 -33.28
C SER A 186 -40.71 16.07 -31.86
N ILE A 187 -41.99 15.79 -31.56
CA ILE A 187 -42.55 15.97 -30.21
C ILE A 187 -41.84 15.06 -29.20
N LEU A 188 -41.65 13.77 -29.53
CA LEU A 188 -40.96 12.82 -28.66
C LEU A 188 -39.51 13.23 -28.40
N PHE A 189 -38.74 13.59 -29.43
CA PHE A 189 -37.36 14.04 -29.26
C PHE A 189 -37.27 15.35 -28.46
N ARG A 190 -38.22 16.28 -28.62
CA ARG A 190 -38.29 17.49 -27.78
C ARG A 190 -38.62 17.16 -26.33
N PHE A 191 -39.55 16.24 -26.08
CA PHE A 191 -39.87 15.80 -24.73
C PHE A 191 -38.68 15.09 -24.08
N VAL A 192 -38.03 14.16 -24.78
CA VAL A 192 -36.79 13.50 -24.32
C VAL A 192 -35.71 14.54 -24.06
N GLY A 193 -35.54 15.51 -24.97
CA GLY A 193 -34.60 16.62 -24.80
C GLY A 193 -34.90 17.47 -23.55
N LEU A 194 -36.17 17.78 -23.27
CA LEU A 194 -36.58 18.51 -22.06
C LEU A 194 -36.33 17.69 -20.79
N VAL A 195 -36.59 16.38 -20.82
CA VAL A 195 -36.28 15.47 -19.70
C VAL A 195 -34.77 15.41 -19.46
N LEU A 196 -33.97 15.26 -20.52
CA LEU A 196 -32.51 15.27 -20.42
C LEU A 196 -31.96 16.62 -19.93
N LEU A 197 -32.55 17.73 -20.39
CA LEU A 197 -32.21 19.07 -19.92
C LEU A 197 -32.51 19.23 -18.42
N ALA A 198 -33.70 18.81 -17.99
CA ALA A 198 -34.10 18.87 -16.57
C ALA A 198 -33.23 17.96 -15.70
N ALA A 199 -32.94 16.74 -16.14
CA ALA A 199 -32.04 15.82 -15.45
C ALA A 199 -30.61 16.37 -15.38
N GLY A 200 -30.09 16.90 -16.50
CA GLY A 200 -28.77 17.51 -16.56
C GLY A 200 -28.65 18.75 -15.66
N LEU A 201 -29.67 19.61 -15.66
CA LEU A 201 -29.72 20.77 -14.77
C LEU A 201 -29.82 20.34 -13.31
N SER A 202 -30.59 19.29 -13.00
CA SER A 202 -30.68 18.73 -11.65
C SER A 202 -29.34 18.18 -11.18
N LEU A 203 -28.59 17.45 -12.02
CA LEU A 203 -27.25 16.96 -11.70
C LEU A 203 -26.24 18.10 -11.54
N PHE A 204 -26.30 19.13 -12.39
CA PHE A 204 -25.45 20.30 -12.28
C PHE A 204 -25.70 21.07 -10.97
N VAL A 205 -26.97 21.26 -10.61
CA VAL A 205 -27.35 21.87 -9.33
C VAL A 205 -26.91 20.97 -8.17
N ALA A 206 -27.07 19.64 -8.25
CA ALA A 206 -26.60 18.71 -7.23
C ALA A 206 -25.09 18.87 -6.99
N ALA A 207 -24.31 18.84 -8.07
CA ALA A 207 -22.86 18.91 -8.02
C ALA A 207 -22.35 20.25 -7.48
N ARG A 208 -23.05 21.36 -7.75
CA ARG A 208 -22.62 22.71 -7.32
C ARG A 208 -23.15 23.14 -5.96
N SER A 209 -24.32 22.64 -5.55
CA SER A 209 -24.97 23.08 -4.31
C SER A 209 -24.68 22.20 -3.11
N GLU A 210 -23.87 21.13 -3.28
CA GLU A 210 -23.56 20.10 -2.29
C GLU A 210 -24.82 19.44 -1.68
N LYS A 211 -26.00 19.70 -2.24
CA LYS A 211 -27.25 19.11 -1.78
C LYS A 211 -27.24 17.63 -2.15
N PRO A 212 -27.47 16.72 -1.19
CA PRO A 212 -27.53 15.31 -1.49
C PRO A 212 -28.83 15.03 -2.27
N LEU A 213 -28.73 14.99 -3.61
CA LEU A 213 -29.81 14.55 -4.50
C LEU A 213 -29.69 13.04 -4.73
N PRO A 214 -30.79 12.32 -5.00
CA PRO A 214 -30.74 10.87 -5.23
C PRO A 214 -29.73 10.45 -6.30
N GLY A 215 -28.98 9.39 -6.03
CA GLY A 215 -28.01 8.78 -6.95
C GLY A 215 -26.54 8.89 -6.51
N SER A 216 -25.62 8.45 -7.36
CA SER A 216 -24.18 8.35 -7.06
C SER A 216 -23.54 9.70 -6.73
N VAL A 217 -23.96 10.78 -7.40
CA VAL A 217 -23.47 12.13 -7.12
C VAL A 217 -23.82 12.55 -5.69
N GLY A 218 -25.06 12.33 -5.26
CA GLY A 218 -25.46 12.66 -3.89
C GLY A 218 -24.83 11.77 -2.83
N VAL A 219 -24.53 10.51 -3.15
CA VAL A 219 -23.74 9.63 -2.27
C VAL A 219 -22.32 10.18 -2.10
N SER A 220 -21.66 10.55 -3.19
CA SER A 220 -20.34 11.16 -3.17
C SER A 220 -20.32 12.48 -2.38
N SER A 221 -21.27 13.39 -2.65
CA SER A 221 -21.41 14.63 -1.88
C SER A 221 -21.70 14.36 -0.41
N ALA A 222 -22.55 13.38 -0.08
CA ALA A 222 -22.83 13.02 1.31
C ALA A 222 -21.60 12.47 2.03
N LYS A 223 -20.77 11.63 1.38
CA LYS A 223 -19.50 11.15 1.95
C LYS A 223 -18.54 12.31 2.23
N GLN A 224 -18.39 13.22 1.27
CA GLN A 224 -17.53 14.39 1.44
C GLN A 224 -18.02 15.29 2.59
N LEU A 225 -19.32 15.63 2.59
CA LEU A 225 -19.91 16.45 3.66
C LEU A 225 -19.87 15.76 5.02
N SER A 226 -20.09 14.45 5.07
CA SER A 226 -20.01 13.70 6.33
C SER A 226 -18.59 13.64 6.88
N ALA A 227 -17.58 13.58 6.00
CA ALA A 227 -16.18 13.66 6.43
C ALA A 227 -15.85 15.05 6.99
N VAL A 228 -16.34 16.13 6.37
CA VAL A 228 -16.19 17.49 6.89
C VAL A 228 -16.87 17.62 8.25
N ALA A 229 -18.13 17.21 8.36
CA ALA A 229 -18.89 17.25 9.61
C ALA A 229 -18.23 16.44 10.74
N ASP A 230 -17.63 15.29 10.42
CA ASP A 230 -16.88 14.46 11.37
C ASP A 230 -15.62 15.19 11.88
N THR A 231 -14.86 15.86 10.99
CA THR A 231 -13.71 16.68 11.41
C THR A 231 -14.10 17.88 12.28
N GLU A 232 -15.30 18.42 12.10
CA GLU A 232 -15.87 19.49 12.91
C GLU A 232 -16.54 18.98 14.20
N LEU A 233 -16.48 17.66 14.46
CA LEU A 233 -17.12 16.97 15.59
C LEU A 233 -18.65 17.10 15.59
N ASN A 234 -19.27 17.37 14.44
CA ASN A 234 -20.71 17.42 14.25
C ASN A 234 -21.27 16.04 13.89
N PHE A 235 -21.18 15.10 14.83
CA PHE A 235 -21.56 13.70 14.63
C PHE A 235 -23.06 13.51 14.32
N SER A 236 -23.93 14.43 14.78
CA SER A 236 -25.35 14.39 14.44
C SER A 236 -25.59 14.63 12.95
N GLU A 237 -24.82 15.55 12.35
CA GLU A 237 -24.89 15.82 10.91
C GLU A 237 -24.29 14.67 10.10
N THR A 238 -23.14 14.12 10.52
CA THR A 238 -22.54 12.91 9.94
C THR A 238 -23.55 11.76 9.89
N ASN A 239 -24.26 11.49 10.99
CA ASN A 239 -25.30 10.46 11.05
C ASN A 239 -26.48 10.76 10.11
N ALA A 240 -26.95 12.01 10.06
CA ALA A 240 -28.06 12.40 9.17
C ALA A 240 -27.72 12.26 7.68
N LEU A 241 -26.52 12.71 7.28
CA LEU A 241 -26.03 12.64 5.89
C LEU A 241 -25.86 11.21 5.43
N THR A 242 -25.16 10.39 6.24
CA THR A 242 -24.94 8.96 5.94
C THR A 242 -26.24 8.17 5.91
N THR A 243 -27.16 8.41 6.86
CA THR A 243 -28.50 7.79 6.86
C THR A 243 -29.30 8.12 5.60
N ARG A 244 -29.20 9.34 5.08
CA ARG A 244 -29.84 9.72 3.82
C ARG A 244 -29.19 9.03 2.63
N ALA A 245 -27.85 9.01 2.58
CA ALA A 245 -27.10 8.39 1.49
C ALA A 245 -27.31 6.87 1.40
N LEU A 246 -27.45 6.19 2.54
CA LEU A 246 -27.74 4.75 2.61
C LEU A 246 -29.09 4.36 2.00
N ARG A 247 -30.04 5.32 1.85
CA ARG A 247 -31.28 5.07 1.10
C ARG A 247 -31.05 4.93 -0.40
N TRP A 248 -29.93 5.43 -0.92
CA TRP A 248 -29.56 5.37 -2.33
C TRP A 248 -28.49 4.32 -2.60
N ALA A 249 -27.55 4.13 -1.67
CA ALA A 249 -26.48 3.14 -1.77
C ALA A 249 -26.44 2.25 -0.51
N PRO A 250 -27.39 1.30 -0.37
CA PRO A 250 -27.49 0.46 0.82
C PRO A 250 -26.37 -0.57 0.98
N LEU A 251 -25.54 -0.75 -0.05
CA LEU A 251 -24.41 -1.68 -0.06
C LEU A 251 -23.05 -0.97 0.10
N ASP A 252 -23.06 0.34 0.35
CA ASP A 252 -21.83 1.12 0.51
C ASP A 252 -21.32 1.02 1.96
N TRP A 253 -20.22 0.31 2.14
CA TRP A 253 -19.65 0.03 3.47
C TRP A 253 -19.07 1.29 4.14
N GLU A 254 -18.58 2.26 3.37
CA GLU A 254 -17.98 3.49 3.91
C GLU A 254 -19.02 4.33 4.63
N LEU A 255 -20.25 4.37 4.09
CA LEU A 255 -21.37 5.05 4.73
C LEU A 255 -21.73 4.42 6.08
N TYR A 256 -21.73 3.08 6.17
CA TYR A 256 -21.95 2.41 7.45
C TYR A 256 -20.80 2.65 8.43
N LEU A 257 -19.54 2.63 7.96
CA LEU A 257 -18.39 2.89 8.82
C LEU A 257 -18.43 4.32 9.40
N ALA A 258 -18.64 5.32 8.54
CA ALA A 258 -18.73 6.71 8.95
C ALA A 258 -19.90 6.94 9.93
N ARG A 259 -21.06 6.33 9.65
CA ARG A 259 -22.20 6.41 10.56
C ARG A 259 -21.93 5.73 11.90
N ALA A 260 -21.31 4.55 11.90
CA ALA A 260 -20.98 3.82 13.12
C ALA A 260 -20.03 4.64 14.02
N ILE A 261 -19.00 5.27 13.45
CA ILE A 261 -18.07 6.13 14.20
C ILE A 261 -18.83 7.30 14.84
N ALA A 262 -19.68 7.99 14.08
CA ALA A 262 -20.53 9.05 14.63
C ALA A 262 -21.49 8.53 15.72
N GLU A 263 -22.06 7.34 15.55
CA GLU A 263 -22.94 6.71 16.54
C GLU A 263 -22.22 6.34 17.84
N VAL A 264 -20.93 5.98 17.80
CA VAL A 264 -20.10 5.78 19.00
C VAL A 264 -20.01 7.09 19.80
N GLU A 265 -19.70 8.19 19.14
CA GLU A 265 -19.58 9.52 19.77
C GLU A 265 -20.92 10.03 20.30
N LEU A 266 -22.01 9.73 19.59
CA LEU A 266 -23.39 9.98 20.04
C LEU A 266 -23.87 8.99 21.11
N LYS A 267 -23.02 8.06 21.57
CA LYS A 267 -23.32 7.03 22.59
C LYS A 267 -24.48 6.10 22.21
N GLN A 268 -24.74 5.93 20.91
CA GLN A 268 -25.74 5.03 20.36
C GLN A 268 -25.15 3.63 20.16
N THR A 269 -24.77 2.97 21.26
CA THR A 269 -23.94 1.77 21.23
C THR A 269 -24.50 0.65 20.35
N GLN A 270 -25.81 0.36 20.42
CA GLN A 270 -26.41 -0.72 19.65
C GLN A 270 -26.37 -0.44 18.14
N ASN A 271 -26.71 0.80 17.74
CA ASN A 271 -26.68 1.20 16.34
C ASN A 271 -25.25 1.09 15.78
N ALA A 272 -24.27 1.61 16.53
CA ALA A 272 -22.86 1.56 16.12
C ALA A 272 -22.38 0.13 15.93
N VAL A 273 -22.69 -0.78 16.84
CA VAL A 273 -22.33 -2.21 16.72
C VAL A 273 -22.94 -2.84 15.47
N ASP A 274 -24.20 -2.54 15.18
CA ASP A 274 -24.88 -3.08 14.00
C ASP A 274 -24.30 -2.52 12.70
N ASP A 275 -23.95 -1.24 12.66
CA ASP A 275 -23.34 -0.62 11.49
C ASP A 275 -21.88 -1.03 11.27
N PHE A 276 -21.07 -1.17 12.32
CA PHE A 276 -19.74 -1.77 12.18
C PHE A 276 -19.83 -3.21 11.67
N ARG A 277 -20.83 -3.98 12.10
CA ARG A 277 -21.07 -5.34 11.57
C ARG A 277 -21.40 -5.30 10.08
N ARG A 278 -22.27 -4.38 9.63
CA ARG A 278 -22.60 -4.20 8.21
C ARG A 278 -21.38 -3.79 7.40
N ALA A 279 -20.61 -2.82 7.88
CA ALA A 279 -19.38 -2.37 7.21
C ALA A 279 -18.38 -3.52 7.04
N ARG A 280 -18.11 -4.30 8.11
CA ARG A 280 -17.21 -5.47 8.04
C ARG A 280 -17.71 -6.61 7.17
N PHE A 281 -19.04 -6.73 7.02
CA PHE A 281 -19.64 -7.72 6.13
C PHE A 281 -19.50 -7.31 4.66
N LEU A 282 -19.77 -6.05 4.36
CA LEU A 282 -19.69 -5.49 3.00
C LEU A 282 -18.23 -5.30 2.53
N GLU A 283 -17.31 -5.07 3.47
CA GLU A 283 -15.86 -5.03 3.21
C GLU A 283 -15.14 -6.08 4.09
N PRO A 284 -15.04 -7.34 3.62
CA PRO A 284 -14.49 -8.44 4.41
C PRO A 284 -12.96 -8.48 4.44
N ILE A 285 -12.28 -7.69 3.61
CA ILE A 285 -10.84 -7.86 3.36
C ILE A 285 -10.02 -6.71 3.95
N ALA A 286 -10.48 -5.47 3.82
CA ALA A 286 -9.77 -4.34 4.40
C ALA A 286 -9.63 -4.50 5.92
N TYR A 287 -8.40 -4.42 6.43
CA TYR A 287 -8.12 -4.42 7.87
C TYR A 287 -8.42 -3.06 8.49
N GLU A 288 -8.46 -2.01 7.67
CA GLU A 288 -8.74 -0.63 8.03
C GLU A 288 -10.12 -0.49 8.69
N VAL A 289 -11.12 -1.27 8.24
CA VAL A 289 -12.47 -1.25 8.79
C VAL A 289 -12.51 -1.69 10.27
N PRO A 290 -12.07 -2.91 10.63
CA PRO A 290 -11.99 -3.32 12.03
C PRO A 290 -10.95 -2.54 12.85
N LEU A 291 -9.90 -2.00 12.21
CA LEU A 291 -8.94 -1.11 12.90
C LEU A 291 -9.63 0.20 13.33
N ALA A 292 -10.38 0.83 12.44
CA ALA A 292 -11.15 2.04 12.71
C ALA A 292 -12.23 1.80 13.77
N GLU A 293 -12.96 0.68 13.69
CA GLU A 293 -13.91 0.24 14.74
C GLU A 293 -13.21 0.15 16.10
N GLY A 294 -12.03 -0.47 16.15
CA GLY A 294 -11.31 -0.61 17.40
C GLY A 294 -10.85 0.74 17.97
N ASN A 295 -10.37 1.63 17.12
CA ASN A 295 -9.97 2.98 17.51
C ASN A 295 -11.15 3.80 18.05
N ALA A 296 -12.32 3.71 17.41
CA ALA A 296 -13.53 4.38 17.85
C ALA A 296 -14.00 3.87 19.23
N TRP A 297 -13.91 2.57 19.48
CA TRP A 297 -14.35 2.00 20.77
C TRP A 297 -13.38 2.23 21.92
N LEU A 298 -12.09 2.45 21.65
CA LEU A 298 -11.05 2.50 22.68
C LEU A 298 -11.37 3.45 23.86
N PRO A 299 -11.90 4.67 23.66
CA PRO A 299 -12.20 5.58 24.77
C PRO A 299 -13.41 5.17 25.62
N TYR A 300 -14.33 4.37 25.07
CA TYR A 300 -15.67 4.14 25.65
C TYR A 300 -15.92 2.69 26.08
N ARG A 301 -15.46 1.73 25.28
CA ARG A 301 -15.67 0.29 25.44
C ARG A 301 -14.40 -0.49 25.01
N PRO A 302 -13.34 -0.48 25.84
CA PRO A 302 -12.04 -1.03 25.47
C PRO A 302 -12.06 -2.52 25.05
N MET A 303 -12.98 -3.32 25.58
CA MET A 303 -13.11 -4.73 25.19
C MET A 303 -13.69 -4.92 23.77
N LEU A 304 -14.56 -4.02 23.31
CA LEU A 304 -15.01 -4.01 21.92
C LEU A 304 -13.85 -3.62 20.99
N ALA A 305 -12.99 -2.70 21.44
CA ALA A 305 -11.81 -2.29 20.70
C ALA A 305 -10.87 -3.47 20.42
N VAL A 306 -10.54 -4.24 21.46
CA VAL A 306 -9.70 -5.44 21.35
C VAL A 306 -10.30 -6.47 20.40
N THR A 307 -11.62 -6.68 20.47
CA THR A 307 -12.31 -7.64 19.59
C THR A 307 -12.18 -7.25 18.13
N ALA A 308 -12.38 -5.96 17.81
CA ALA A 308 -12.21 -5.43 16.47
C ALA A 308 -10.74 -5.48 16.01
N TRP A 309 -9.79 -5.11 16.88
CA TRP A 309 -8.37 -5.16 16.56
C TRP A 309 -7.83 -6.57 16.27
N ARG A 310 -8.32 -7.61 16.96
CA ARG A 310 -7.98 -9.00 16.61
C ARG A 310 -8.38 -9.35 15.19
N GLU A 311 -9.55 -8.91 14.77
CA GLU A 311 -10.03 -9.08 13.40
C GLU A 311 -9.17 -8.27 12.41
N ALA A 312 -8.75 -7.05 12.77
CA ALA A 312 -7.82 -6.25 11.96
C ALA A 312 -6.48 -6.96 11.78
N LEU A 313 -5.89 -7.53 12.83
CA LEU A 313 -4.65 -8.31 12.74
C LEU A 313 -4.82 -9.56 11.87
N ARG A 314 -5.98 -10.23 11.94
CA ARG A 314 -6.28 -11.38 11.09
C ARG A 314 -6.32 -11.00 9.60
N ARG A 315 -6.82 -9.80 9.28
CA ARG A 315 -6.94 -9.29 7.89
C ARG A 315 -5.67 -8.64 7.35
N ALA A 316 -4.79 -8.14 8.20
CA ALA A 316 -3.63 -7.34 7.80
C ALA A 316 -2.56 -8.11 7.01
N GLY A 317 -2.55 -9.45 7.05
CA GLY A 317 -1.58 -10.26 6.30
C GLY A 317 -0.13 -9.85 6.57
N PRO A 318 0.69 -9.52 5.55
CA PRO A 318 2.08 -9.06 5.75
C PRO A 318 2.21 -7.73 6.52
N LEU A 319 1.15 -6.91 6.57
CA LEU A 319 1.16 -5.62 7.26
C LEU A 319 0.90 -5.76 8.77
N ARG A 320 0.69 -6.98 9.27
CA ARG A 320 0.40 -7.28 10.68
C ARG A 320 1.32 -6.57 11.68
N PRO A 321 2.65 -6.56 11.53
CA PRO A 321 3.53 -5.85 12.49
C PRO A 321 3.29 -4.35 12.54
N ALA A 322 3.06 -3.70 11.38
CA ALA A 322 2.81 -2.26 11.29
C ALA A 322 1.43 -1.90 11.86
N VAL A 323 0.41 -2.69 11.52
CA VAL A 323 -0.95 -2.54 12.05
C VAL A 323 -0.96 -2.72 13.57
N TYR A 324 -0.29 -3.75 14.08
CA TYR A 324 -0.14 -3.97 15.52
C TYR A 324 0.60 -2.82 16.21
N ALA A 325 1.68 -2.29 15.61
CA ALA A 325 2.38 -1.13 16.14
C ALA A 325 1.47 0.10 16.30
N SER A 326 0.55 0.32 15.35
CA SER A 326 -0.44 1.41 15.45
C SER A 326 -1.43 1.25 16.60
N MET A 327 -1.70 0.01 17.03
CA MET A 327 -2.58 -0.27 18.17
C MET A 327 -1.90 0.04 19.51
N LEU A 328 -0.57 0.08 19.56
CA LEU A 328 0.24 0.34 20.76
C LEU A 328 0.38 1.85 21.06
N SER A 329 -0.72 2.59 20.95
CA SER A 329 -0.81 4.01 21.29
C SER A 329 -0.73 4.25 22.81
N ASP A 330 -0.41 5.47 23.23
CA ASP A 330 -0.42 5.82 24.66
C ASP A 330 -1.79 5.56 25.30
N ALA A 331 -2.88 5.78 24.56
CA ALA A 331 -4.24 5.56 25.03
C ALA A 331 -4.51 4.08 25.32
N SER A 332 -4.07 3.16 24.46
CA SER A 332 -4.29 1.73 24.66
C SER A 332 -3.43 1.18 25.80
N LEU A 333 -2.19 1.66 25.93
CA LEU A 333 -1.27 1.22 26.99
C LEU A 333 -1.65 1.74 28.38
N ARG A 334 -2.37 2.87 28.47
CA ARG A 334 -2.93 3.38 29.74
C ARG A 334 -4.11 2.55 30.25
N SER A 335 -4.80 1.81 29.38
CA SER A 335 -5.87 0.90 29.80
C SER A 335 -5.28 -0.44 30.28
N PRO A 336 -5.36 -0.80 31.57
CA PRO A 336 -4.71 -2.01 32.09
C PRO A 336 -5.26 -3.30 31.50
N GLU A 337 -6.52 -3.30 31.06
CA GLU A 337 -7.18 -4.44 30.43
C GLU A 337 -6.69 -4.62 28.99
N VAL A 338 -6.67 -3.54 28.20
CA VAL A 338 -6.23 -3.56 26.82
C VAL A 338 -4.73 -3.84 26.73
N SER A 339 -3.93 -3.16 27.56
CA SER A 339 -2.47 -3.32 27.60
C SER A 339 -2.07 -4.78 27.84
N ARG A 340 -2.70 -5.46 28.82
CA ARG A 340 -2.45 -6.89 29.08
C ARG A 340 -2.82 -7.79 27.90
N ILE A 341 -3.89 -7.47 27.18
CA ILE A 341 -4.31 -8.28 26.02
C ILE A 341 -3.37 -8.03 24.83
N LEU A 342 -2.96 -6.79 24.59
CA LEU A 342 -1.98 -6.47 23.56
C LEU A 342 -0.64 -7.13 23.88
N GLU A 343 -0.16 -7.08 25.13
CA GLU A 343 1.03 -7.82 25.57
C GLU A 343 0.92 -9.32 25.25
N ALA A 344 -0.21 -9.95 25.60
CA ALA A 344 -0.41 -11.37 25.32
C ALA A 344 -0.38 -11.69 23.80
N ILE A 345 -0.97 -10.82 22.97
CA ILE A 345 -0.95 -10.96 21.50
C ILE A 345 0.46 -10.74 20.94
N GLY A 346 1.15 -9.70 21.40
CA GLY A 346 2.50 -9.37 20.95
C GLY A 346 3.54 -10.43 21.31
N LEU A 347 3.37 -11.11 22.44
CA LEU A 347 4.30 -12.13 22.91
C LEU A 347 3.93 -13.57 22.49
N SER A 348 2.76 -13.77 21.91
CA SER A 348 2.35 -15.09 21.38
C SER A 348 2.90 -15.38 19.99
N GLU A 349 3.17 -14.35 19.18
CA GLU A 349 3.64 -14.49 17.81
C GLU A 349 4.90 -13.64 17.57
N HIS A 350 5.90 -14.23 16.90
CA HIS A 350 7.23 -13.62 16.79
C HIS A 350 7.24 -12.34 15.94
N ASP A 351 6.37 -12.25 14.92
CA ASP A 351 6.22 -11.09 14.03
C ASP A 351 5.69 -9.85 14.77
N LEU A 352 5.00 -10.04 15.90
CA LEU A 352 4.43 -8.97 16.73
C LEU A 352 5.30 -8.59 17.93
N ALA A 353 6.25 -9.45 18.30
CA ALA A 353 7.09 -9.27 19.48
C ALA A 353 7.98 -8.03 19.40
N LEU A 354 8.65 -7.81 18.26
CA LEU A 354 9.52 -6.66 18.07
C LEU A 354 8.76 -5.32 18.13
N PRO A 355 7.61 -5.15 17.44
CA PRO A 355 6.77 -3.97 17.63
C PRO A 355 6.39 -3.71 19.09
N TYR A 356 6.06 -4.77 19.86
CA TYR A 356 5.72 -4.64 21.27
C TYR A 356 6.92 -4.19 22.12
N LEU A 357 8.05 -4.88 21.99
CA LEU A 357 9.29 -4.58 22.72
C LEU A 357 9.83 -3.18 22.40
N ASN A 358 9.65 -2.71 21.16
CA ASN A 358 10.01 -1.35 20.80
C ASN A 358 9.17 -0.29 21.53
N ARG A 359 8.00 -0.64 22.04
CA ARG A 359 7.11 0.31 22.72
C ARG A 359 7.27 0.35 24.24
N VAL A 360 7.63 -0.77 24.85
CA VAL A 360 7.81 -0.89 26.31
C VAL A 360 9.25 -0.54 26.73
N SER A 361 9.40 -0.09 27.97
CA SER A 361 10.70 0.24 28.57
C SER A 361 10.88 -0.41 29.94
N ASP A 362 12.12 -0.41 30.42
CA ASP A 362 12.51 -0.72 31.80
C ASP A 362 12.01 -2.10 32.28
N ALA A 363 11.38 -2.15 33.46
CA ALA A 363 10.89 -3.39 34.06
C ALA A 363 9.86 -4.14 33.19
N SER A 364 9.06 -3.41 32.41
CA SER A 364 8.09 -4.02 31.49
C SER A 364 8.79 -4.67 30.30
N PHE A 365 9.86 -4.05 29.79
CA PHE A 365 10.70 -4.63 28.74
C PHE A 365 11.33 -5.94 29.21
N ASN A 366 11.99 -5.97 30.36
CA ASN A 366 12.63 -7.18 30.88
C ASN A 366 11.63 -8.31 31.14
N ARG A 367 10.43 -7.99 31.69
CA ARG A 367 9.37 -8.99 31.89
C ARG A 367 8.89 -9.59 30.56
N ALA A 368 8.64 -8.74 29.57
CA ALA A 368 8.17 -9.14 28.25
C ALA A 368 9.22 -9.99 27.53
N LEU A 369 10.49 -9.58 27.59
CA LEU A 369 11.61 -10.32 27.03
C LEU A 369 11.78 -11.70 27.70
N ALA A 370 11.68 -11.76 29.03
CA ALA A 370 11.74 -13.03 29.75
C ALA A 370 10.58 -13.96 29.36
N GLN A 371 9.39 -13.43 29.09
CA GLN A 371 8.26 -14.22 28.58
C GLN A 371 8.51 -14.70 27.15
N LEU A 372 9.09 -13.86 26.29
CA LEU A 372 9.44 -14.22 24.92
C LEU A 372 10.46 -15.37 24.90
N LEU A 373 11.53 -15.28 25.70
CA LEU A 373 12.54 -16.33 25.82
C LEU A 373 12.01 -17.61 26.48
N ARG A 374 10.94 -17.53 27.28
CA ARG A 374 10.24 -18.75 27.74
C ARG A 374 9.47 -19.44 26.62
N ASN A 375 8.87 -18.67 25.71
CA ASN A 375 8.09 -19.19 24.60
C ASN A 375 8.98 -19.76 23.48
N ASP A 376 10.10 -19.08 23.18
CA ASP A 376 11.11 -19.53 22.22
C ASP A 376 12.53 -19.39 22.80
N PRO A 377 13.01 -20.38 23.58
CA PRO A 377 14.31 -20.31 24.27
C PRO A 377 15.52 -20.16 23.35
N ASN A 378 15.42 -20.62 22.11
CA ASN A 378 16.52 -20.60 21.15
C ASN A 378 16.33 -19.56 20.03
N LEU A 379 15.27 -18.75 20.09
CA LEU A 379 14.89 -17.79 19.05
C LEU A 379 14.84 -18.42 17.65
N GLN A 380 14.32 -19.65 17.55
CA GLN A 380 14.25 -20.39 16.29
C GLN A 380 13.23 -19.79 15.32
N SER A 381 12.17 -19.13 15.84
CA SER A 381 11.19 -18.46 15.00
C SER A 381 11.68 -17.13 14.43
N PHE A 382 12.79 -16.60 14.96
CA PHE A 382 13.35 -15.31 14.54
C PHE A 382 14.34 -15.49 13.39
N SER A 383 14.18 -14.70 12.34
CA SER A 383 15.18 -14.51 11.30
C SER A 383 16.44 -13.81 11.84
N GLU A 384 17.54 -13.89 11.09
CA GLU A 384 18.81 -13.22 11.43
C GLU A 384 18.64 -11.71 11.64
N THR A 385 17.81 -11.06 10.81
CA THR A 385 17.52 -9.63 10.93
C THR A 385 16.68 -9.30 12.15
N GLU A 386 15.72 -10.16 12.51
CA GLU A 386 14.90 -9.96 13.70
C GLU A 386 15.70 -10.20 14.99
N LYS A 387 16.64 -11.16 14.99
CA LYS A 387 17.59 -11.35 16.11
C LYS A 387 18.43 -10.11 16.33
N LEU A 388 19.00 -9.54 15.26
CA LEU A 388 19.76 -8.29 15.35
C LEU A 388 18.92 -7.16 15.99
N ALA A 389 17.67 -6.99 15.56
CA ALA A 389 16.77 -5.99 16.14
C ALA A 389 16.44 -6.27 17.62
N LEU A 390 16.17 -7.54 17.97
CA LEU A 390 15.90 -7.94 19.35
C LEU A 390 17.08 -7.63 20.29
N PHE A 391 18.29 -8.03 19.90
CA PHE A 391 19.49 -7.79 20.72
C PHE A 391 19.91 -6.32 20.74
N ALA A 392 19.59 -5.55 19.69
CA ALA A 392 19.73 -4.10 19.73
C ALA A 392 18.82 -3.49 20.81
N PHE A 393 17.53 -3.85 20.84
CA PHE A 393 16.62 -3.40 21.90
C PHE A 393 17.07 -3.85 23.28
N TRP A 394 17.52 -5.09 23.42
CA TRP A 394 18.02 -5.61 24.69
C TRP A 394 19.24 -4.83 25.18
N SER A 395 20.23 -4.59 24.32
CA SER A 395 21.43 -3.81 24.64
C SER A 395 21.14 -2.36 25.01
N GLU A 396 20.08 -1.78 24.47
CA GLU A 396 19.68 -0.40 24.75
C GLU A 396 18.86 -0.24 26.03
N ARG A 397 17.94 -1.19 26.30
CA ARG A 397 16.86 -0.99 27.28
C ARG A 397 16.76 -2.07 28.34
N GLY A 398 17.33 -3.25 28.09
CA GLY A 398 17.22 -4.36 29.01
C GLY A 398 18.38 -4.44 30.01
N ASP A 399 18.30 -5.42 30.90
CA ASP A 399 19.30 -5.63 31.95
C ASP A 399 20.62 -6.20 31.36
N PRO A 400 21.77 -5.49 31.51
CA PRO A 400 23.07 -5.99 31.07
C PRO A 400 23.49 -7.32 31.71
N GLU A 401 23.07 -7.60 32.95
CA GLU A 401 23.40 -8.85 33.63
C GLU A 401 22.64 -10.03 33.02
N GLU A 402 21.40 -9.81 32.57
CA GLU A 402 20.61 -10.83 31.88
C GLU A 402 21.18 -11.16 30.49
N ILE A 403 21.68 -10.15 29.75
CA ILE A 403 22.39 -10.38 28.48
C ILE A 403 23.61 -11.29 28.71
N SER A 404 24.42 -11.02 29.74
CA SER A 404 25.60 -11.84 30.05
C SER A 404 25.22 -13.28 30.31
N ARG A 405 24.20 -13.51 31.15
CA ARG A 405 23.72 -14.86 31.48
C ARG A 405 23.20 -15.58 30.23
N ALA A 406 22.49 -14.89 29.36
CA ALA A 406 21.95 -15.45 28.13
C ALA A 406 23.06 -15.84 27.14
N VAL A 407 24.09 -15.02 26.97
CA VAL A 407 25.24 -15.32 26.11
C VAL A 407 26.12 -16.43 26.69
N GLU A 408 26.22 -16.56 28.01
CA GLU A 408 26.89 -17.71 28.65
C GLU A 408 26.16 -19.03 28.39
N GLN A 409 24.83 -19.01 28.35
CA GLN A 409 24.00 -20.17 28.02
C GLN A 409 23.98 -20.48 26.51
N HIS A 410 24.05 -19.45 25.67
CA HIS A 410 24.03 -19.52 24.22
C HIS A 410 25.23 -18.76 23.62
N PRO A 411 26.44 -19.36 23.58
CA PRO A 411 27.65 -18.68 23.13
C PRO A 411 27.58 -18.14 21.70
N ASP A 412 26.75 -18.74 20.84
CA ASP A 412 26.51 -18.31 19.47
C ASP A 412 25.78 -16.96 19.37
N TRP A 413 25.09 -16.53 20.44
CA TRP A 413 24.39 -15.24 20.47
C TRP A 413 25.31 -14.03 20.58
N ILE A 414 26.60 -14.24 20.91
CA ILE A 414 27.57 -13.15 21.01
C ILE A 414 27.61 -12.29 19.74
N ARG A 415 27.40 -12.88 18.56
CA ARG A 415 27.40 -12.15 17.28
C ARG A 415 26.27 -11.11 17.15
N TYR A 416 25.19 -11.27 17.91
CA TYR A 416 24.08 -10.32 17.97
C TYR A 416 24.15 -9.45 19.22
N ALA A 417 24.57 -10.03 20.35
CA ALA A 417 24.57 -9.43 21.66
C ALA A 417 25.87 -8.66 22.00
N TRP A 418 26.87 -8.64 21.11
CA TRP A 418 28.22 -8.12 21.40
C TRP A 418 28.19 -6.70 22.00
N LEU A 419 27.27 -5.83 21.54
CA LEU A 419 27.15 -4.46 22.05
C LEU A 419 26.68 -4.45 23.51
N GLY A 420 25.69 -5.27 23.84
CA GLY A 420 25.19 -5.43 25.21
C GLY A 420 26.25 -6.04 26.12
N MET A 421 26.98 -7.04 25.61
CA MET A 421 28.10 -7.66 26.32
C MET A 421 29.25 -6.69 26.57
N ALA A 422 29.58 -5.84 25.60
CA ALA A 422 30.61 -4.82 25.76
C ALA A 422 30.23 -3.80 26.85
N LYS A 423 28.97 -3.33 26.84
CA LYS A 423 28.43 -2.47 27.91
C LYS A 423 28.47 -3.15 29.28
N TYR A 424 28.09 -4.43 29.37
CA TYR A 424 28.16 -5.20 30.60
C TYR A 424 29.60 -5.30 31.13
N LYS A 425 30.57 -5.67 30.28
CA LYS A 425 31.99 -5.75 30.67
C LYS A 425 32.53 -4.41 31.14
N ALA A 426 32.22 -3.33 30.43
CA ALA A 426 32.58 -1.97 30.84
C ALA A 426 31.97 -1.60 32.20
N SER A 427 30.72 -1.98 32.48
CA SER A 427 30.08 -1.73 33.79
C SER A 427 30.75 -2.46 34.96
N LYS A 428 31.48 -3.55 34.69
CA LYS A 428 32.30 -4.28 35.67
C LYS A 428 33.77 -3.83 35.67
N ASN A 429 34.08 -2.68 35.06
CA ASN A 429 35.43 -2.12 34.87
C ASN A 429 36.37 -2.98 34.00
N ASP A 430 35.84 -3.94 33.23
CA ASP A 430 36.61 -4.70 32.24
C ASP A 430 36.54 -4.02 30.87
N PHE A 431 37.15 -2.82 30.79
CA PHE A 431 37.15 -2.01 29.58
C PHE A 431 37.93 -2.65 28.43
N ARG A 432 38.92 -3.51 28.75
CA ARG A 432 39.69 -4.23 27.74
C ARG A 432 38.82 -5.21 26.99
N ALA A 433 38.09 -6.08 27.70
CA ALA A 433 37.18 -7.02 27.05
C ALA A 433 36.05 -6.28 26.32
N ALA A 434 35.53 -5.19 26.89
CA ALA A 434 34.52 -4.37 26.25
C ALA A 434 35.00 -3.83 24.89
N TYR A 435 36.19 -3.23 24.84
CA TYR A 435 36.75 -2.70 23.59
C TYR A 435 37.10 -3.79 22.58
N GLN A 436 37.60 -4.95 23.03
CA GLN A 436 37.90 -6.07 22.13
C GLN A 436 36.66 -6.59 21.39
N LEU A 437 35.50 -6.62 22.05
CA LEU A 437 34.24 -7.00 21.41
C LEU A 437 33.85 -6.05 20.27
N THR A 438 34.15 -4.75 20.39
CA THR A 438 33.87 -3.78 19.33
C THR A 438 34.79 -3.96 18.13
N GLN A 439 36.03 -4.41 18.34
CA GLN A 439 36.95 -4.73 17.25
C GLN A 439 36.57 -6.04 16.53
N GLN A 440 36.03 -7.01 17.28
CA GLN A 440 35.70 -8.32 16.73
C GLN A 440 34.36 -8.34 15.98
N TYR A 441 33.34 -7.65 16.49
CA TYR A 441 31.98 -7.71 15.97
C TYR A 441 31.40 -6.36 15.53
N GLY A 442 32.10 -5.26 15.79
CA GLY A 442 31.65 -3.93 15.38
C GLY A 442 31.66 -3.76 13.87
N GLU A 443 30.83 -2.84 13.39
CA GLU A 443 30.80 -2.47 11.97
C GLU A 443 32.12 -1.83 11.53
N SER A 444 32.53 -2.12 10.29
CA SER A 444 33.72 -1.51 9.69
C SER A 444 33.53 -0.01 9.52
N VAL A 445 34.45 0.78 10.07
CA VAL A 445 34.40 2.24 10.00
C VAL A 445 34.87 2.71 8.63
N ALA A 446 34.02 3.45 7.92
CA ALA A 446 34.37 4.07 6.65
C ALA A 446 35.37 5.21 6.88
N LEU A 447 36.64 4.96 6.57
CA LEU A 447 37.72 5.95 6.69
C LEU A 447 37.97 6.68 5.34
N PRO A 448 38.42 7.95 5.36
CA PRO A 448 38.75 8.69 4.14
C PRO A 448 39.82 7.98 3.28
N ARG A 449 39.72 8.11 1.95
CA ARG A 449 40.75 7.62 1.03
C ARG A 449 41.94 8.58 1.04
N VAL A 450 43.14 8.03 1.23
CA VAL A 450 44.40 8.79 1.15
C VAL A 450 44.84 8.87 -0.31
N ALA A 451 45.04 10.09 -0.82
CA ALA A 451 45.37 10.31 -2.23
C ALA A 451 46.88 10.36 -2.49
N THR A 452 47.69 10.72 -1.49
CA THR A 452 49.11 11.02 -1.68
C THR A 452 49.95 10.57 -0.47
N ASN A 453 51.09 9.91 -0.70
CA ASN A 453 52.03 9.53 0.36
C ASN A 453 53.07 10.64 0.55
N PHE A 454 52.74 11.65 1.38
CA PHE A 454 53.72 12.64 1.83
C PHE A 454 54.61 12.07 2.94
N SER A 455 55.82 12.60 3.11
CA SER A 455 56.66 12.25 4.25
C SER A 455 56.04 12.78 5.55
N LEU A 456 56.36 12.16 6.69
CA LEU A 456 55.83 12.60 8.00
C LEU A 456 56.12 14.09 8.26
N GLN A 457 57.32 14.56 7.90
CA GLN A 457 57.76 15.94 8.10
C GLN A 457 57.00 16.94 7.19
N ASP A 458 56.65 16.53 5.97
CA ASP A 458 55.80 17.32 5.08
C ASP A 458 54.37 17.44 5.62
N LEU A 459 53.83 16.35 6.20
CA LEU A 459 52.49 16.34 6.80
C LEU A 459 52.43 17.20 8.07
N GLU A 460 53.45 17.15 8.93
CA GLU A 460 53.56 18.03 10.10
C GLU A 460 53.56 19.50 9.67
N THR A 461 54.38 19.86 8.66
CA THR A 461 54.46 21.23 8.12
C THR A 461 53.11 21.70 7.55
N ARG A 462 52.43 20.83 6.80
CA ARG A 462 51.11 21.12 6.21
C ARG A 462 50.03 21.25 7.27
N PHE A 463 50.07 20.42 8.32
CA PHE A 463 49.13 20.49 9.43
C PHE A 463 49.32 21.78 10.23
N HIS A 464 50.56 22.22 10.45
CA HIS A 464 50.83 23.53 11.06
C HIS A 464 50.30 24.70 10.21
N ALA A 465 50.38 24.60 8.88
CA ALA A 465 49.85 25.61 7.97
C ALA A 465 48.31 25.61 7.89
N ALA A 466 47.67 24.46 8.09
CA ALA A 466 46.22 24.29 7.97
C ALA A 466 45.65 23.33 9.06
N PRO A 467 45.66 23.73 10.35
CA PRO A 467 45.34 22.85 11.48
C PRO A 467 43.89 22.38 11.50
N ASN A 468 42.99 23.10 10.83
CA ASN A 468 41.56 22.76 10.80
C ASN A 468 41.17 21.85 9.63
N ASN A 469 42.11 21.41 8.80
CA ASN A 469 41.82 20.57 7.65
C ASN A 469 41.75 19.08 8.06
N TYR A 470 40.55 18.51 8.05
CA TYR A 470 40.31 17.11 8.41
C TYR A 470 41.07 16.10 7.55
N GLY A 471 41.27 16.39 6.26
CA GLY A 471 41.99 15.49 5.35
C GLY A 471 43.48 15.42 5.71
N ILE A 472 44.11 16.58 5.91
CA ILE A 472 45.52 16.68 6.34
C ILE A 472 45.70 16.05 7.72
N GLY A 473 44.76 16.32 8.64
CA GLY A 473 44.74 15.73 9.98
C GLY A 473 44.69 14.21 9.99
N TYR A 474 43.83 13.62 9.14
CA TYR A 474 43.73 12.17 8.99
C TYR A 474 44.99 11.54 8.34
N GLU A 475 45.55 12.19 7.31
CA GLU A 475 46.80 11.73 6.69
C GLU A 475 47.98 11.79 7.66
N LEU A 476 48.09 12.87 8.45
CA LEU A 476 49.09 13.02 9.50
C LEU A 476 48.95 11.93 10.58
N TYR A 477 47.73 11.72 11.11
CA TYR A 477 47.42 10.65 12.06
C TYR A 477 47.91 9.29 11.56
N ARG A 478 47.57 8.95 10.30
CA ARG A 478 47.95 7.66 9.71
C ARG A 478 49.47 7.52 9.59
N ALA A 479 50.16 8.57 9.16
CA ALA A 479 51.63 8.58 9.07
C ALA A 479 52.29 8.45 10.45
N GLN A 480 51.75 9.12 11.48
CA GLN A 480 52.24 9.00 12.86
C GLN A 480 52.07 7.58 13.40
N MET A 481 50.89 6.96 13.20
CA MET A 481 50.62 5.58 13.59
C MET A 481 51.56 4.58 12.89
N GLN A 482 51.80 4.75 11.59
CA GLN A 482 52.72 3.89 10.83
C GLN A 482 54.18 3.98 11.30
N ASN A 483 54.60 5.14 11.81
CA ASN A 483 55.93 5.36 12.37
C ASN A 483 56.02 5.05 13.88
N GLY A 484 54.98 4.45 14.47
CA GLY A 484 54.94 4.12 15.90
C GLY A 484 54.84 5.32 16.85
N ARG A 485 54.57 6.53 16.33
CA ARG A 485 54.41 7.77 17.13
C ARG A 485 52.99 7.90 17.66
N ILE A 486 52.61 7.01 18.57
CA ILE A 486 51.23 6.88 19.08
C ILE A 486 50.79 8.12 19.87
N ASP A 487 51.70 8.75 20.61
CA ASP A 487 51.41 10.00 21.35
C ASP A 487 51.06 11.17 20.42
N ASP A 488 51.84 11.35 19.35
CA ASP A 488 51.60 12.41 18.35
C ASP A 488 50.30 12.15 17.57
N ALA A 489 50.02 10.87 17.26
CA ALA A 489 48.77 10.44 16.64
C ALA A 489 47.55 10.73 17.54
N LEU A 490 47.66 10.46 18.84
CA LEU A 490 46.61 10.73 19.81
C LEU A 490 46.32 12.24 19.92
N VAL A 491 47.36 13.07 19.97
CA VAL A 491 47.21 14.54 19.99
C VAL A 491 46.49 15.01 18.72
N THR A 492 46.86 14.45 17.58
CA THR A 492 46.25 14.79 16.29
C THR A 492 44.78 14.35 16.21
N ALA A 493 44.45 13.16 16.71
CA ALA A 493 43.06 12.69 16.77
C ALA A 493 42.21 13.56 17.73
N ARG A 494 42.74 13.86 18.93
CA ARG A 494 42.07 14.69 19.94
C ARG A 494 41.85 16.14 19.50
N HIS A 495 42.78 16.69 18.72
CA HIS A 495 42.63 18.01 18.12
C HIS A 495 41.29 18.17 17.37
N PHE A 496 40.82 17.09 16.75
CA PHE A 496 39.55 17.07 16.04
C PHE A 496 38.40 16.51 16.88
N SER A 497 38.59 15.44 17.65
CA SER A 497 37.48 14.82 18.42
C SER A 497 36.93 15.73 19.52
N GLU A 498 37.75 16.62 20.09
CA GLU A 498 37.30 17.57 21.13
C GLU A 498 36.45 18.73 20.56
N ARG A 499 36.37 18.87 19.24
CA ARG A 499 35.66 19.98 18.59
C ARG A 499 34.19 19.66 18.31
N PRO A 500 33.29 20.65 18.40
CA PRO A 500 31.93 20.53 17.90
C PRO A 500 31.93 20.23 16.40
N ASN A 501 31.04 19.33 15.94
CA ASN A 501 30.85 18.95 14.53
C ASN A 501 32.04 18.25 13.84
N SER A 502 32.91 17.61 14.62
CA SER A 502 33.96 16.75 14.06
C SER A 502 33.36 15.53 13.34
N PRO A 503 33.93 15.09 12.20
CA PRO A 503 33.58 13.82 11.61
C PRO A 503 33.70 12.67 12.62
N ALA A 504 32.67 11.82 12.71
CA ALA A 504 32.57 10.79 13.75
C ALA A 504 33.82 9.90 13.82
N TYR A 505 34.46 9.59 12.69
CA TYR A 505 35.63 8.73 12.63
C TYR A 505 36.81 9.23 13.49
N PHE A 506 36.94 10.53 13.80
CA PHE A 506 38.03 11.01 14.68
C PHE A 506 37.93 10.48 16.10
N TYR A 507 36.71 10.27 16.63
CA TYR A 507 36.53 9.59 17.92
C TYR A 507 36.95 8.12 17.86
N PHE A 508 36.76 7.47 16.71
CA PHE A 508 37.23 6.10 16.50
C PHE A 508 38.77 6.03 16.45
N LEU A 509 39.40 6.98 15.76
CA LEU A 509 40.87 7.09 15.71
C LEU A 509 41.49 7.37 17.08
N GLU A 510 40.85 8.23 17.88
CA GLU A 510 41.22 8.47 19.27
C GLU A 510 41.13 7.17 20.10
N ALA A 511 40.03 6.42 19.94
CA ALA A 511 39.84 5.15 20.62
C ALA A 511 40.94 4.13 20.29
N GLN A 512 41.37 4.06 19.02
CA GLN A 512 42.49 3.22 18.59
C GLN A 512 43.81 3.62 19.25
N CYS A 513 44.13 4.92 19.31
CA CYS A 513 45.35 5.39 19.98
C CYS A 513 45.36 5.05 21.47
N TRP A 514 44.24 5.22 22.16
CA TRP A 514 44.14 4.84 23.57
C TRP A 514 44.29 3.33 23.78
N ALA A 515 43.77 2.52 22.86
CA ALA A 515 43.92 1.07 22.90
C ALA A 515 45.38 0.63 22.69
N GLU A 516 46.11 1.23 21.75
CA GLU A 516 47.56 0.99 21.55
C GLU A 516 48.38 1.38 22.77
N LYS A 517 47.97 2.43 23.49
CA LYS A 517 48.58 2.83 24.77
C LYS A 517 48.12 1.97 25.95
N GLN A 518 47.30 0.94 25.72
CA GLN A 518 46.69 0.08 26.75
C GLN A 518 45.85 0.84 27.79
N ASN A 519 45.40 2.06 27.48
CA ASN A 519 44.45 2.80 28.30
C ASN A 519 43.03 2.45 27.84
N TRP A 520 42.56 1.30 28.30
CA TRP A 520 41.29 0.70 27.86
C TRP A 520 40.06 1.52 28.25
N GLU A 521 40.10 2.22 29.39
CA GLU A 521 39.00 3.06 29.85
C GLU A 521 38.78 4.24 28.88
N HIS A 522 39.84 4.97 28.53
CA HIS A 522 39.74 6.06 27.55
C HIS A 522 39.44 5.54 26.14
N ALA A 523 39.95 4.37 25.76
CA ALA A 523 39.61 3.73 24.49
C ALA A 523 38.10 3.43 24.40
N TRP A 524 37.51 2.91 25.48
CA TRP A 524 36.08 2.65 25.57
C TRP A 524 35.24 3.93 25.49
N TYR A 525 35.59 4.97 26.27
CA TYR A 525 34.84 6.23 26.22
C TYR A 525 34.92 6.94 24.86
N ALA A 526 36.09 6.95 24.23
CA ALA A 526 36.25 7.49 22.88
C ALA A 526 35.42 6.70 21.86
N TRP A 527 35.34 5.37 22.00
CA TRP A 527 34.47 4.54 21.16
C TRP A 527 32.98 4.81 21.40
N GLN A 528 32.54 5.04 22.63
CA GLN A 528 31.17 5.46 22.92
C GLN A 528 30.85 6.83 22.29
N ALA A 529 31.80 7.77 22.34
CA ALA A 529 31.67 9.06 21.67
C ALA A 529 31.55 8.91 20.14
N PHE A 530 32.30 7.98 19.54
CA PHE A 530 32.18 7.61 18.13
C PHE A 530 30.76 7.15 17.78
N GLN A 531 30.22 6.19 18.54
CA GLN A 531 28.85 5.68 18.33
C GLN A 531 27.80 6.81 18.44
N ALA A 532 27.93 7.67 19.45
CA ALA A 532 27.03 8.81 19.62
C ALA A 532 27.12 9.82 18.47
N ALA A 533 28.32 10.07 17.93
CA ALA A 533 28.52 10.96 16.79
C ALA A 533 27.98 10.36 15.48
N GLN A 534 28.16 9.06 15.26
CA GLN A 534 27.64 8.35 14.09
C GLN A 534 26.10 8.34 14.07
N ALA A 535 25.46 8.13 15.22
CA ALA A 535 24.01 8.19 15.37
C ALA A 535 23.42 9.60 15.13
N ARG A 536 24.20 10.66 15.35
CA ARG A 536 23.79 12.05 15.03
C ARG A 536 23.90 12.38 13.55
N ALA A 537 24.85 11.78 12.83
CA ALA A 537 25.04 12.02 11.40
C ALA A 537 24.04 11.28 10.50
N THR A 538 23.35 10.28 11.05
CA THR A 538 22.37 9.43 10.35
C THR A 538 20.91 9.84 10.58
N LYS A 539 20.66 10.74 11.55
CA LYS A 539 19.38 11.42 11.77
C LYS A 539 19.37 12.75 11.02
#